data_AF-A0A7C1MFZ2-F1
#
_entry.id   AF-A0A7C1MFZ2-F1
#
_cell.length_a   1.000
_cell.length_b   1.000
_cell.length_c   1.000
_cell.angle_alpha   90.00
_cell.angle_beta   90.00
_cell.angle_gamma   90.00
#
_symmetry.space_group_name_H-M   'P 1'
#
loop_
_entity.id
_entity.type
_entity.pdbx_description
1 polymer ?
#
loop_
_entity_poly.entity_id
_entity_poly.type
_entity_poly.pdbx_seq_one_letter_code
_entity_poly.pdbx_strand_id
1 'polypeptide(L)'
;MKINKDFSILIIVFLCGLAGFCIWRYLLANKDLASQKILFVQLEEKNISILKRLDSQITKGKQLAQEKKGLQEELRVNSRKLGELKKTLGSSKQELVKMKSISEELSRANQKLREKQNNLQARIEELAGEKKELLAKLSSIDELNALIEDLKKAGRIKVDRKIPVGKKTKKDADESMGNRGYITYHGMPTYKSRVSIRVVPGD
;
A
#
# COMPACT_ATOMS: atom_id res chain seq x y z
N MET A 1 -28.23 107.80 -76.38
CA MET A 1 -28.52 106.47 -76.98
C MET A 1 -29.79 105.94 -76.33
N LYS A 2 -30.96 106.09 -76.97
CA LYS A 2 -32.23 105.62 -76.39
C LYS A 2 -32.28 104.11 -76.59
N ILE A 3 -32.15 103.35 -75.51
CA ILE A 3 -32.34 101.90 -75.54
C ILE A 3 -33.78 101.66 -75.97
N ASN A 4 -33.98 100.90 -77.04
CA ASN A 4 -35.32 100.50 -77.48
C ASN A 4 -35.99 99.73 -76.34
N LYS A 5 -37.25 100.07 -76.04
CA LYS A 5 -38.02 99.47 -74.92
C LYS A 5 -38.00 97.93 -74.98
N ASP A 6 -38.01 97.37 -76.18
CA ASP A 6 -37.97 95.93 -76.44
C ASP A 6 -36.66 95.27 -75.95
N PHE A 7 -35.53 95.98 -76.06
CA PHE A 7 -34.23 95.48 -75.59
C PHE A 7 -34.13 95.49 -74.05
N SER A 8 -34.69 96.52 -73.40
CA SER A 8 -34.78 96.56 -71.93
C SER A 8 -35.68 95.45 -71.38
N ILE A 9 -36.80 95.15 -72.06
CA ILE A 9 -37.70 94.03 -71.70
C ILE A 9 -36.97 92.69 -71.84
N LEU A 10 -36.20 92.50 -72.92
CA LEU A 10 -35.42 91.28 -73.14
C LEU A 10 -34.37 91.05 -72.05
N ILE A 11 -33.67 92.11 -71.62
CA ILE A 11 -32.71 92.06 -70.50
C ILE A 11 -33.40 91.68 -69.18
N ILE A 12 -34.58 92.26 -68.89
CA ILE A 12 -35.33 91.96 -67.66
C ILE A 12 -35.77 90.49 -67.63
N VAL A 13 -36.30 89.97 -68.74
CA VAL A 13 -36.71 88.55 -68.84
C VAL A 13 -35.51 87.63 -68.67
N PHE A 14 -34.35 87.98 -69.24
CA PHE A 14 -33.12 87.21 -69.08
C PHE A 14 -32.61 87.21 -67.63
N LEU A 15 -32.64 88.36 -66.95
CA LEU A 15 -32.30 88.48 -65.52
C LEU A 15 -33.26 87.69 -64.63
N CYS A 16 -34.56 87.70 -64.92
CA CYS A 16 -35.54 86.87 -64.21
C CYS A 16 -35.27 85.37 -64.42
N GLY A 17 -34.92 84.94 -65.63
CA GLY A 17 -34.54 83.56 -65.93
C GLY A 17 -33.28 83.11 -65.17
N LEU A 18 -32.24 83.96 -65.14
CA LEU A 18 -31.02 83.73 -64.37
C LEU A 18 -31.30 83.64 -62.87
N ALA A 19 -32.10 84.56 -62.33
CA ALA A 19 -32.48 84.54 -60.92
C ALA A 19 -33.26 83.26 -60.56
N GLY A 20 -34.23 82.86 -61.38
CA GLY A 20 -34.98 81.62 -61.21
C GLY A 20 -34.09 80.38 -61.26
N PHE A 21 -33.16 80.31 -62.21
CA PHE A 21 -32.18 79.23 -62.32
C PHE A 21 -31.25 79.15 -61.10
N CYS A 22 -30.76 80.29 -60.61
CA CYS A 22 -29.93 80.36 -59.40
C CYS A 22 -30.69 79.86 -58.16
N ILE A 23 -31.95 80.26 -57.98
CA ILE A 23 -32.78 79.81 -56.86
C ILE A 23 -33.05 78.31 -56.95
N TRP A 24 -33.41 77.81 -58.13
CA TRP A 24 -33.66 76.37 -58.32
C TRP A 24 -32.41 75.53 -58.05
N ARG A 25 -31.26 75.95 -58.58
CA ARG A 25 -29.97 75.28 -58.35
C ARG A 25 -29.56 75.32 -56.88
N TYR A 26 -29.80 76.44 -56.19
CA TYR A 26 -29.56 76.56 -54.75
C TYR A 26 -30.45 75.62 -53.93
N LEU A 27 -31.74 75.49 -54.29
CA LEU A 27 -32.65 74.55 -53.64
C LEU A 27 -32.24 73.09 -53.87
N LEU A 28 -31.80 72.73 -55.08
CA LEU A 28 -31.31 71.39 -55.39
C LEU A 28 -30.04 71.07 -54.58
N ALA A 29 -29.07 71.98 -54.57
CA ALA A 29 -27.83 71.81 -53.81
C ALA A 29 -28.07 71.69 -52.30
N ASN A 30 -29.03 72.46 -51.74
CA ASN A 30 -29.37 72.36 -50.32
C ASN A 30 -30.06 71.03 -49.97
N LYS A 31 -30.88 70.46 -50.87
CA LYS A 31 -31.48 69.14 -50.68
C LYS A 31 -30.41 68.05 -50.65
N ASP A 32 -29.48 68.08 -51.61
CA ASP A 32 -28.37 67.12 -51.67
C ASP A 32 -27.47 67.23 -50.43
N LEU A 33 -27.18 68.44 -49.99
CA LEU A 33 -26.36 68.70 -48.80
C LEU A 33 -27.06 68.22 -47.51
N ALA A 34 -28.38 68.35 -47.41
CA ALA A 34 -29.15 67.80 -46.29
C ALA A 34 -29.13 66.27 -46.28
N SER A 35 -29.33 65.62 -47.43
CA SER A 35 -29.23 64.16 -47.56
C SER A 35 -27.84 63.63 -47.22
N GLN A 36 -26.78 64.31 -47.68
CA GLN A 36 -25.40 63.95 -47.34
C GLN A 36 -25.12 64.09 -45.84
N LYS A 37 -25.61 65.15 -45.18
CA LYS A 37 -25.47 65.31 -43.73
C LYS A 37 -26.15 64.18 -42.95
N ILE A 38 -27.35 63.77 -43.35
CA ILE A 38 -28.06 62.66 -42.71
C ILE A 38 -27.26 61.36 -42.86
N LEU A 39 -26.75 61.08 -44.06
CA LEU A 39 -25.91 59.90 -44.30
C LEU A 39 -24.63 59.93 -43.47
N PHE A 40 -24.01 61.10 -43.34
CA PHE A 40 -22.80 61.27 -42.53
C PHE A 40 -23.06 60.97 -41.06
N VAL A 41 -24.13 61.54 -40.47
CA VAL A 41 -24.54 61.26 -39.08
C VAL A 41 -24.83 59.77 -38.89
N GLN A 42 -25.55 59.13 -39.82
CA GLN A 42 -25.80 57.69 -39.75
C GLN A 42 -24.50 56.86 -39.83
N LEU A 43 -23.52 57.31 -40.62
CA LEU A 43 -22.22 56.66 -40.71
C LEU A 43 -21.43 56.81 -39.41
N GLU A 44 -21.43 58.00 -38.81
CA GLU A 44 -20.78 58.26 -37.52
C GLU A 44 -21.39 57.42 -36.40
N GLU A 45 -22.73 57.35 -36.31
CA GLU A 45 -23.42 56.49 -35.35
C GLU A 45 -23.07 55.01 -35.54
N LYS A 46 -23.04 54.54 -36.79
CA LYS A 46 -22.62 53.17 -37.10
C LYS A 46 -21.18 52.93 -36.67
N ASN A 47 -20.25 53.83 -36.99
CA ASN A 47 -18.86 53.72 -36.58
C ASN A 47 -18.70 53.66 -35.06
N ILE A 48 -19.39 54.54 -34.32
CA ILE A 48 -19.39 54.53 -32.85
C ILE A 48 -19.94 53.20 -32.33
N SER A 49 -21.02 52.68 -32.92
CA SER A 49 -21.61 51.40 -32.51
C SER A 49 -20.66 50.21 -32.76
N ILE A 50 -19.93 50.24 -33.88
CA ILE A 50 -18.95 49.22 -34.24
C ILE A 50 -17.77 49.27 -33.28
N LEU A 51 -17.24 50.46 -32.99
CA LEU A 51 -16.15 50.64 -32.03
C LEU A 51 -16.53 50.10 -30.65
N LYS A 52 -17.72 50.44 -30.15
CA LYS A 52 -18.24 49.90 -28.87
C LYS A 52 -18.34 48.37 -28.88
N ARG A 53 -18.79 47.78 -29.99
CA ARG A 53 -18.84 46.31 -30.13
C ARG A 53 -17.44 45.70 -30.12
N LEU A 54 -16.48 46.34 -30.80
CA LEU A 54 -15.11 45.89 -30.89
C LEU A 54 -14.43 45.93 -29.52
N ASP A 55 -14.60 47.01 -28.77
CA ASP A 55 -14.14 47.11 -27.37
C ASP A 55 -14.76 46.03 -26.48
N SER A 56 -16.06 45.80 -26.63
CA SER A 56 -16.75 44.74 -25.88
C SER A 56 -16.24 43.33 -26.21
N GLN A 57 -15.83 43.09 -27.46
CA GLN A 57 -15.23 41.82 -27.85
C GLN A 57 -13.80 41.69 -27.31
N ILE A 58 -13.02 42.79 -27.30
CA ILE A 58 -11.68 42.80 -26.73
C ILE A 58 -11.73 42.52 -25.22
N THR A 59 -12.66 43.13 -24.48
CA THR A 59 -12.80 42.89 -23.03
C THR A 59 -13.21 41.45 -22.74
N LYS A 60 -14.20 40.91 -23.47
CA LYS A 60 -14.57 39.49 -23.38
C LYS A 60 -13.42 38.57 -23.72
N GLY A 61 -12.65 38.88 -24.77
CA GLY A 61 -11.47 38.12 -25.16
C GLY A 61 -10.39 38.10 -24.07
N LYS A 62 -10.17 39.23 -23.39
CA LYS A 62 -9.25 39.32 -22.24
C LYS A 62 -9.75 38.50 -21.05
N GLN A 63 -11.05 38.53 -20.75
CA GLN A 63 -11.66 37.72 -19.69
C GLN A 63 -11.50 36.22 -19.96
N LEU A 64 -11.85 35.78 -21.18
CA LEU A 64 -11.66 34.38 -21.60
C LEU A 64 -10.20 33.94 -21.55
N ALA A 65 -9.26 34.82 -21.89
CA ALA A 65 -7.83 34.54 -21.78
C ALA A 65 -7.37 34.37 -20.33
N GLN A 66 -7.92 35.15 -19.39
CA GLN A 66 -7.65 35.01 -17.96
C GLN A 66 -8.25 33.72 -17.40
N GLU A 67 -9.51 33.42 -17.71
CA GLU A 67 -10.18 32.17 -17.33
C GLU A 67 -9.42 30.95 -17.84
N LYS A 68 -9.00 30.97 -19.11
CA LYS A 68 -8.20 29.89 -19.69
C LYS A 68 -6.88 29.67 -18.94
N LYS A 69 -6.19 30.74 -18.53
CA LYS A 69 -4.97 30.63 -17.72
C LYS A 69 -5.27 30.05 -16.34
N GLY A 70 -6.35 30.48 -15.70
CA GLY A 70 -6.80 29.93 -14.41
C GLY A 70 -7.07 28.42 -14.50
N LEU A 71 -7.87 28.02 -15.48
CA LEU A 71 -8.20 26.61 -15.73
C LEU A 71 -6.97 25.77 -16.07
N GLN A 72 -6.00 26.32 -16.81
CA GLN A 72 -4.74 25.62 -17.08
C GLN A 72 -3.92 25.37 -15.81
N GLU A 73 -3.88 26.34 -14.90
CA GLU A 73 -3.17 26.18 -13.64
C GLU A 73 -3.89 25.19 -12.71
N GLU A 74 -5.22 25.25 -12.63
CA GLU A 74 -6.01 24.27 -11.89
C GLU A 74 -5.81 22.84 -12.42
N LEU A 75 -5.77 22.68 -13.75
CA LEU A 75 -5.51 21.38 -14.38
C LEU A 75 -4.09 20.88 -14.08
N ARG A 76 -3.10 21.78 -14.04
CA ARG A 76 -1.73 21.47 -13.64
C ARG A 76 -1.65 21.04 -12.18
N VAL A 77 -2.33 21.74 -11.27
CA VAL A 77 -2.38 21.37 -9.84
C VAL A 77 -3.08 20.03 -9.65
N ASN A 78 -4.22 19.82 -10.30
CA ASN A 78 -4.97 18.58 -10.20
C ASN A 78 -4.22 17.38 -10.78
N SER A 79 -3.50 17.55 -11.89
CA SER A 79 -2.66 16.47 -12.45
C SER A 79 -1.50 16.09 -11.51
N ARG A 80 -0.89 17.06 -10.82
CA ARG A 80 0.10 16.80 -9.77
C ARG A 80 -0.49 16.01 -8.60
N LYS A 81 -1.63 16.46 -8.07
CA LYS A 81 -2.36 15.75 -6.99
C LYS A 81 -2.73 14.32 -7.39
N LEU A 82 -3.20 14.11 -8.62
CA LEU A 82 -3.48 12.76 -9.14
C LEU A 82 -2.21 11.90 -9.23
N GLY A 83 -1.08 12.49 -9.62
CA GLY A 83 0.21 11.82 -9.61
C GLY A 83 0.65 11.38 -8.22
N GLU A 84 0.48 12.24 -7.22
CA GLU A 84 0.76 11.93 -5.80
C GLU A 84 -0.17 10.83 -5.28
N LEU A 85 -1.48 10.94 -5.52
CA LEU A 85 -2.46 9.91 -5.15
C LEU A 85 -2.16 8.55 -5.81
N LYS A 86 -1.66 8.55 -7.05
CA LYS A 86 -1.26 7.31 -7.73
C LYS A 86 -0.02 6.69 -7.07
N LYS A 87 0.93 7.52 -6.61
CA LYS A 87 2.11 7.05 -5.87
C LYS A 87 1.72 6.46 -4.52
N THR A 88 0.88 7.17 -3.75
CA THR A 88 0.41 6.68 -2.43
C THR A 88 -0.40 5.39 -2.57
N LEU A 89 -1.26 5.30 -3.57
CA LEU A 89 -1.99 4.06 -3.87
C LEU A 89 -1.03 2.92 -4.23
N GLY A 90 0.03 3.21 -4.99
CA GLY A 90 1.08 2.25 -5.31
C GLY A 90 1.81 1.73 -4.07
N SER A 91 2.22 2.62 -3.16
CA SER A 91 2.88 2.23 -1.91
C SER A 91 1.95 1.45 -0.99
N SER A 92 0.70 1.87 -0.84
CA SER A 92 -0.28 1.15 -0.01
C SER A 92 -0.58 -0.25 -0.56
N LYS A 93 -0.62 -0.43 -1.89
CA LYS A 93 -0.74 -1.77 -2.49
C LYS A 93 0.46 -2.66 -2.18
N GLN A 94 1.68 -2.12 -2.23
CA GLN A 94 2.88 -2.88 -1.85
C GLN A 94 2.87 -3.25 -0.36
N GLU A 95 2.43 -2.34 0.50
CA GLU A 95 2.29 -2.58 1.93
C GLU A 95 1.25 -3.66 2.22
N LEU A 96 0.11 -3.66 1.53
CA LEU A 96 -0.89 -4.73 1.62
C LEU A 96 -0.34 -6.08 1.19
N VAL A 97 0.48 -6.15 0.14
CA VAL A 97 1.13 -7.39 -0.29
C VAL A 97 2.07 -7.91 0.80
N LYS A 98 2.87 -7.03 1.42
CA LYS A 98 3.76 -7.38 2.55
C LYS A 98 2.96 -7.84 3.78
N MET A 99 1.89 -7.14 4.13
CA MET A 99 1.02 -7.56 5.23
C MET A 99 0.39 -8.93 4.97
N LYS A 100 -0.02 -9.20 3.73
CA LYS A 100 -0.56 -10.50 3.35
C LYS A 100 0.48 -11.61 3.50
N SER A 101 1.72 -11.40 3.03
CA SER A 101 2.77 -12.41 3.20
C SER A 101 3.10 -12.67 4.67
N ILE A 102 3.19 -11.61 5.49
CA ILE A 102 3.39 -11.74 6.95
C ILE A 102 2.22 -12.49 7.59
N SER A 103 0.98 -12.20 7.20
CA SER A 103 -0.21 -12.88 7.71
C SER A 103 -0.20 -14.38 7.38
N GLU A 104 0.20 -14.74 6.16
CA GLU A 104 0.35 -16.14 5.73
C GLU A 104 1.46 -16.86 6.51
N GLU A 105 2.61 -16.21 6.71
CA GLU A 105 3.71 -16.74 7.54
C GLU A 105 3.28 -16.95 9.00
N LEU A 106 2.58 -15.97 9.58
CA LEU A 106 2.08 -16.04 10.95
C LEU A 106 1.04 -17.16 11.10
N SER A 107 0.18 -17.34 10.11
CA SER A 107 -0.81 -18.43 10.06
C SER A 107 -0.13 -19.80 10.07
N ARG A 108 0.91 -19.98 9.22
CA ARG A 108 1.72 -21.21 9.20
C ARG A 108 2.47 -21.44 10.52
N ALA A 109 3.02 -20.39 11.12
CA ALA A 109 3.71 -20.48 12.40
C ALA A 109 2.76 -20.89 13.53
N ASN A 110 1.56 -20.29 13.57
CA ASN A 110 0.51 -20.66 14.52
C ASN A 110 0.05 -22.11 14.35
N GLN A 111 -0.08 -22.59 13.11
CA GLN A 111 -0.42 -23.98 12.85
C GLN A 111 0.65 -24.93 13.39
N LYS A 112 1.93 -24.67 13.12
CA LYS A 112 3.06 -25.45 13.66
C LYS A 112 3.10 -25.43 15.19
N LEU A 113 2.80 -24.29 15.81
CA LEU A 113 2.75 -24.17 17.27
C LEU A 113 1.60 -25.00 17.85
N ARG A 114 0.42 -24.99 17.22
CA ARG A 114 -0.71 -25.84 17.62
C ARG A 114 -0.38 -27.32 17.50
N GLU A 115 0.26 -27.75 16.41
CA GLU A 115 0.72 -29.13 16.25
C GLU A 115 1.70 -29.54 17.34
N LYS A 116 2.69 -28.68 17.65
CA LYS A 116 3.63 -28.93 18.77
C LYS A 116 2.92 -28.99 20.11
N GLN A 117 1.95 -28.10 20.36
CA GLN A 117 1.17 -28.11 21.58
C GLN A 117 0.40 -29.43 21.73
N ASN A 118 -0.26 -29.89 20.67
CA ASN A 118 -0.98 -31.17 20.66
C ASN A 118 -0.04 -32.35 20.90
N ASN A 119 1.13 -32.37 20.26
CA ASN A 119 2.13 -33.44 20.45
C ASN A 119 2.67 -33.45 21.88
N LEU A 120 2.96 -32.29 22.47
CA LEU A 120 3.40 -32.19 23.86
C LEU A 120 2.29 -32.64 24.82
N GLN A 121 1.05 -32.28 24.54
CA GLN A 121 -0.10 -32.70 25.34
C GLN A 121 -0.26 -34.23 25.34
N ALA A 122 -0.19 -34.85 24.15
CA ALA A 122 -0.21 -36.30 24.02
C ALA A 122 0.96 -36.96 24.78
N ARG A 123 2.16 -36.38 24.71
CA ARG A 123 3.33 -36.90 25.45
C ARG A 123 3.17 -36.80 26.96
N ILE A 124 2.54 -35.74 27.46
CA ILE A 124 2.21 -35.58 28.88
C ILE A 124 1.23 -36.67 29.33
N GLU A 125 0.23 -36.98 28.51
CA GLU A 125 -0.75 -38.02 28.78
C GLU A 125 -0.11 -39.43 28.80
N GLU A 126 0.76 -39.73 27.83
CA GLU A 126 1.56 -40.96 27.82
C GLU A 126 2.42 -41.11 29.09
N LEU A 127 3.19 -40.08 29.44
CA LEU A 127 4.04 -40.09 30.64
C LEU A 127 3.22 -40.20 31.93
N ALA A 128 2.02 -39.60 31.98
CA ALA A 128 1.11 -39.76 33.10
C ALA A 128 0.59 -41.20 33.22
N GLY A 129 0.34 -41.86 32.09
CA GLY A 129 0.03 -43.29 32.01
C GLY A 129 1.17 -44.17 32.52
N GLU A 130 2.38 -43.99 31.99
CA GLU A 130 3.59 -44.71 32.42
C GLU A 130 3.86 -44.52 33.92
N LYS A 131 3.69 -43.28 34.43
CA LYS A 131 3.83 -42.99 35.86
C LYS A 131 2.83 -43.80 36.69
N LYS A 132 1.56 -43.88 36.27
CA LYS A 132 0.54 -44.69 36.97
C LYS A 132 0.89 -46.18 36.94
N GLU A 133 1.37 -46.69 35.81
CA GLU A 133 1.78 -48.08 35.66
C GLU A 133 2.99 -48.41 36.55
N LEU A 134 4.00 -47.54 36.58
CA LEU A 134 5.16 -47.68 37.45
C LEU A 134 4.79 -47.61 38.93
N LEU A 135 3.87 -46.72 39.33
CA LEU A 135 3.37 -46.65 40.70
C LEU A 135 2.64 -47.94 41.09
N ALA A 136 1.83 -48.53 40.19
CA ALA A 136 1.18 -49.82 40.43
C ALA A 136 2.18 -50.98 40.53
N LYS A 137 3.26 -50.96 39.74
CA LYS A 137 4.35 -51.94 39.85
C LYS A 137 5.11 -51.78 41.18
N LEU A 138 5.40 -50.55 41.59
CA LEU A 138 6.06 -50.27 42.87
C LEU A 138 5.19 -50.70 44.06
N SER A 139 3.89 -50.40 44.06
CA SER A 139 2.99 -50.85 45.14
C SER A 139 2.91 -52.37 45.22
N SER A 140 2.93 -53.07 44.08
CA SER A 140 2.99 -54.54 44.05
C SER A 140 4.30 -55.09 44.61
N ILE A 141 5.44 -54.41 44.39
CA ILE A 141 6.74 -54.79 44.98
C ILE A 141 6.72 -54.58 46.50
N ASP A 142 6.15 -53.48 46.99
CA ASP A 142 6.04 -53.23 48.42
C ASP A 142 5.14 -54.26 49.11
N GLU A 143 4.01 -54.63 48.49
CA GLU A 143 3.14 -55.73 48.94
C GLU A 143 3.86 -57.09 48.90
N LEU A 144 4.63 -57.37 47.84
CA LEU A 144 5.46 -58.58 47.76
C LEU A 144 6.54 -58.61 48.84
N ASN A 145 7.17 -57.47 49.14
CA ASN A 145 8.17 -57.36 50.21
C ASN A 145 7.53 -57.53 51.59
N ALA A 146 6.34 -56.99 51.82
CA ALA A 146 5.58 -57.22 53.04
C ALA A 146 5.21 -58.71 53.20
N LEU A 147 4.81 -59.37 52.12
CA LEU A 147 4.52 -60.80 52.12
C LEU A 147 5.78 -61.66 52.38
N ILE A 148 6.94 -61.25 51.86
CA ILE A 148 8.24 -61.90 52.15
C ILE A 148 8.65 -61.69 53.61
N GLU A 149 8.45 -60.49 54.17
CA GLU A 149 8.65 -60.19 55.59
C GLU A 149 7.77 -61.07 56.48
N ASP A 150 6.48 -61.20 56.13
CA ASP A 150 5.53 -62.01 56.87
C ASP A 150 5.80 -63.51 56.71
N LEU A 151 6.24 -63.96 55.54
CA LEU A 151 6.74 -65.32 55.33
C LEU A 151 8.06 -65.58 56.08
N LYS A 152 8.95 -64.59 56.22
CA LYS A 152 10.14 -64.69 57.09
C LYS A 152 9.76 -64.77 58.56
N LYS A 153 8.73 -64.04 59.00
CA LYS A 153 8.20 -64.12 60.37
C LYS A 153 7.49 -65.46 60.61
N ALA A 154 6.70 -65.94 59.66
CA ALA A 154 6.03 -67.24 59.71
C ALA A 154 7.03 -68.42 59.57
N GLY A 155 8.13 -68.22 58.84
CA GLY A 155 9.26 -69.14 58.71
C GLY A 155 10.17 -69.21 59.94
N ARG A 156 9.89 -68.45 61.02
CA ARG A 156 10.50 -68.66 62.34
C ARG A 156 9.85 -69.84 63.10
N ILE A 157 9.44 -70.89 62.39
CA ILE A 157 9.33 -72.22 62.99
C ILE A 157 10.77 -72.75 63.05
N LYS A 158 11.25 -72.98 64.28
CA LYS A 158 12.56 -73.56 64.58
C LYS A 158 12.78 -74.82 63.73
N VAL A 159 13.59 -74.71 62.68
CA VAL A 159 14.21 -75.87 62.05
C VAL A 159 15.63 -75.92 62.58
N ASP A 160 15.86 -76.83 63.53
CA ASP A 160 17.18 -77.32 63.88
C ASP A 160 17.84 -77.87 62.61
N ARG A 161 18.69 -77.06 61.97
CA ARG A 161 19.62 -77.53 60.95
C ARG A 161 21.02 -77.20 61.42
N LYS A 162 21.70 -78.24 61.90
CA LYS A 162 23.15 -78.31 62.04
C LYS A 162 23.79 -78.11 60.66
N ILE A 163 24.01 -76.83 60.37
CA ILE A 163 24.91 -76.18 59.42
C ILE A 163 26.41 -76.27 59.75
N PRO A 164 27.24 -77.27 59.39
CA PRO A 164 28.68 -77.18 59.68
C PRO A 164 29.28 -75.96 58.96
N VAL A 165 29.88 -75.09 59.77
CA VAL A 165 30.58 -73.87 59.39
C VAL A 165 31.77 -74.21 58.49
N GLY A 166 31.63 -73.96 57.19
CA GLY A 166 32.74 -73.92 56.25
C GLY A 166 33.45 -72.56 56.31
N LYS A 167 34.59 -72.51 56.98
CA LYS A 167 35.59 -71.44 56.82
C LYS A 167 36.10 -71.44 55.38
N LYS A 168 35.85 -70.40 54.58
CA LYS A 168 36.73 -69.90 53.48
C LYS A 168 36.47 -68.40 53.25
N THR A 169 37.35 -67.56 53.81
CA THR A 169 38.34 -66.71 53.12
C THR A 169 37.80 -65.38 52.62
N LYS A 170 38.14 -64.32 53.37
CA LYS A 170 38.33 -62.98 52.83
C LYS A 170 39.34 -63.08 51.68
N LYS A 171 38.92 -62.74 50.47
CA LYS A 171 39.76 -62.08 49.48
C LYS A 171 38.87 -61.42 48.44
N ASP A 172 39.29 -60.22 48.07
CA ASP A 172 38.91 -59.48 46.88
C ASP A 172 37.58 -58.74 46.97
N ALA A 173 37.65 -57.66 47.77
CA ALA A 173 37.00 -56.41 47.42
C ALA A 173 37.61 -55.95 46.08
N ASP A 174 37.04 -56.42 44.98
CA ASP A 174 37.20 -55.78 43.69
C ASP A 174 35.87 -55.10 43.37
N GLU A 175 35.89 -53.77 43.44
CA GLU A 175 34.88 -52.91 42.88
C GLU A 175 34.82 -53.17 41.37
N SER A 176 34.04 -54.17 40.97
CA SER A 176 33.57 -54.25 39.59
C SER A 176 32.50 -53.17 39.43
N MET A 177 32.97 -51.94 39.22
CA MET A 177 32.15 -50.87 38.71
C MET A 177 31.59 -51.32 37.36
N GLY A 178 30.33 -51.72 37.40
CA GLY A 178 29.53 -52.00 36.23
C GLY A 178 29.52 -50.82 35.25
N ASN A 179 29.31 -51.19 34.00
CA ASN A 179 29.17 -50.34 32.83
C ASN A 179 28.27 -49.11 33.09
N ARG A 180 28.86 -47.92 33.19
CA ARG A 180 28.14 -46.65 33.42
C ARG A 180 27.57 -46.00 32.14
N GLY A 181 27.38 -46.75 31.06
CA GLY A 181 26.56 -46.31 29.93
C GLY A 181 27.14 -45.19 29.05
N TYR A 182 28.43 -44.87 29.15
CA TYR A 182 29.10 -43.89 28.29
C TYR A 182 30.21 -44.54 27.46
N ILE A 183 30.24 -44.24 26.15
CA ILE A 183 31.27 -44.70 25.18
C ILE A 183 32.64 -44.04 25.45
N THR A 184 32.66 -42.96 26.25
CA THR A 184 33.87 -42.20 26.61
C THR A 184 33.81 -41.78 28.09
N TYR A 185 34.91 -41.98 28.83
CA TYR A 185 35.09 -41.50 30.21
C TYR A 185 36.36 -40.64 30.25
N HIS A 186 36.26 -39.40 30.76
CA HIS A 186 37.36 -38.41 30.78
C HIS A 186 38.03 -38.15 29.41
N GLY A 187 37.24 -38.18 28.33
CA GLY A 187 37.74 -37.91 26.97
C GLY A 187 38.55 -39.06 26.34
N MET A 188 38.68 -40.20 27.02
CA MET A 188 39.30 -41.41 26.46
C MET A 188 38.23 -42.47 26.18
N PRO A 189 38.30 -43.19 25.03
CA PRO A 189 37.36 -44.25 24.71
C PRO A 189 37.54 -45.41 25.69
N THR A 190 36.42 -45.90 26.24
CA THR A 190 36.40 -47.03 27.18
C THR A 190 36.74 -48.37 26.52
N TYR A 191 36.80 -48.42 25.17
CA TYR A 191 37.17 -49.59 24.40
C TYR A 191 38.22 -49.26 23.32
N LYS A 192 39.25 -50.08 23.20
CA LYS A 192 40.34 -49.91 22.22
C LYS A 192 39.92 -50.52 20.87
N SER A 193 39.48 -49.67 19.93
CA SER A 193 39.15 -50.07 18.55
C SER A 193 40.37 -50.68 17.85
N ARG A 194 40.19 -51.85 17.18
CA ARG A 194 41.21 -52.50 16.32
C ARG A 194 41.20 -52.01 14.87
N VAL A 195 40.36 -51.04 14.52
CA VAL A 195 40.18 -50.57 13.13
C VAL A 195 40.65 -49.13 13.00
N SER A 196 41.61 -48.88 12.11
CA SER A 196 42.07 -47.53 11.74
C SER A 196 41.41 -47.10 10.42
N ILE A 197 40.60 -46.06 10.44
CA ILE A 197 39.99 -45.48 9.23
C ILE A 197 40.89 -44.33 8.79
N ARG A 198 41.45 -44.42 7.57
CA ARG A 198 42.25 -43.36 6.95
C ARG A 198 41.37 -42.65 5.93
N VAL A 199 41.15 -41.35 6.13
CA VAL A 199 40.38 -40.50 5.21
C VAL A 199 41.34 -39.85 4.23
N VAL A 200 41.10 -40.03 2.93
CA VAL A 200 41.83 -39.34 1.86
C VAL A 200 40.91 -38.22 1.35
N PRO A 201 41.37 -36.96 1.27
CA PRO A 201 40.59 -35.88 0.65
C PRO A 201 40.48 -36.14 -0.85
N GLY A 202 39.27 -35.99 -1.41
CA GLY A 202 39.02 -36.11 -2.85
C GLY A 202 39.44 -34.83 -3.58
N ASP A 203 40.02 -35.01 -4.77
CA ASP A 203 40.40 -33.94 -5.71
C ASP A 203 39.20 -33.07 -6.14
#